data_AF-A0A9W9SJ52-F1
#
_entry.id   AF-A0A9W9SJ52-F1
#
_cell.length_a   1.000
_cell.length_b   1.000
_cell.length_c   1.000
_cell.angle_alpha   90.00
_cell.angle_beta   90.00
_cell.angle_gamma   90.00
#
_symmetry.space_group_name_H-M   'P 1'
#
loop_
_entity.id
_entity.type
_entity.pdbx_description
1 polymer ?
#
loop_
_entity_poly.entity_id
_entity_poly.type
_entity_poly.pdbx_seq_one_letter_code
_entity_poly.pdbx_strand_id
1 'polypeptide(L)'
;MPLPSDPVTVDVGAQLVDTLHKFFGPHPGFRPARFSSSTGLPELPDTDPNGNPRGLAIRFVLAESPRRVHTDIITHSTPFFPAKDGPDALAFFKALANGSIVEHLAAFPSAKAFVEAPKPFPVSFATENYYGVNAFKLIAADGTVTFIRYRIVPRVIRDALPLAPAFDLVAQIAEEGDVTDNCTVRWPESRKIVTLGTISLESVKDDNAAEQKRVIFDPVPRVQGVESSDDPLIDVRAALYLISGRERRAA
;
A
#
# COMPACT_ATOMS: atom_id res chain seq x y z
N MET A 1 13.71 -1.05 27.70
CA MET A 1 13.46 -1.89 28.89
C MET A 1 13.40 -3.33 28.46
N PRO A 2 14.06 -4.28 29.15
CA PRO A 2 13.80 -5.69 28.93
C PRO A 2 12.37 -6.03 29.35
N LEU A 3 11.74 -6.96 28.64
CA LEU A 3 10.43 -7.47 29.02
C LEU A 3 10.54 -8.40 30.24
N PRO A 4 9.49 -8.55 31.06
CA PRO A 4 9.47 -9.50 32.15
C PRO A 4 9.67 -10.93 31.61
N SER A 5 10.59 -11.68 32.21
CA SER A 5 10.86 -13.08 31.86
C SER A 5 10.29 -14.09 32.86
N ASP A 6 9.70 -13.60 33.95
CA ASP A 6 9.04 -14.42 34.95
C ASP A 6 7.76 -15.07 34.35
N PRO A 7 7.64 -16.41 34.31
CA PRO A 7 6.53 -17.09 33.66
C PRO A 7 5.16 -16.72 34.21
N VAL A 8 5.06 -16.48 35.53
CA VAL A 8 3.80 -16.10 36.19
C VAL A 8 3.38 -14.71 35.73
N THR A 9 4.31 -13.76 35.69
CA THR A 9 4.06 -12.38 35.22
C THR A 9 3.60 -12.35 33.77
N VAL A 10 4.21 -13.17 32.91
CA VAL A 10 3.84 -13.26 31.48
C VAL A 10 2.43 -13.84 31.31
N ASP A 11 2.12 -14.93 32.03
CA ASP A 11 0.81 -15.59 31.97
C ASP A 11 -0.32 -14.68 32.47
N VAL A 12 -0.12 -14.01 33.62
CA VAL A 12 -1.08 -13.02 34.15
C VAL A 12 -1.29 -11.87 33.16
N GLY A 13 -0.22 -11.37 32.54
CA GLY A 13 -0.30 -10.32 31.52
C GLY A 13 -1.16 -10.73 30.33
N ALA A 14 -1.01 -11.96 29.83
CA ALA A 14 -1.79 -12.48 28.71
C ALA A 14 -3.28 -12.63 29.07
N GLN A 15 -3.59 -13.20 30.24
CA GLN A 15 -4.98 -13.37 30.70
C GLN A 15 -5.68 -12.03 30.95
N LEU A 16 -4.95 -11.03 31.45
CA LEU A 16 -5.50 -9.69 31.67
C LEU A 16 -5.85 -9.00 30.34
N VAL A 17 -5.00 -9.11 29.31
CA VAL A 17 -5.29 -8.57 27.97
C VAL A 17 -6.53 -9.23 27.37
N ASP A 18 -6.64 -10.57 27.43
CA ASP A 18 -7.83 -11.29 26.94
C ASP A 18 -9.11 -10.87 27.67
N THR A 19 -9.01 -10.68 28.99
CA THR A 19 -10.12 -10.20 29.81
C THR A 19 -10.54 -8.78 29.41
N LEU A 20 -9.58 -7.86 29.24
CA LEU A 20 -9.86 -6.50 28.81
C LEU A 20 -10.47 -6.46 27.40
N HIS A 21 -10.04 -7.32 26.48
CA HIS A 21 -10.65 -7.45 25.16
C HIS A 21 -12.11 -7.93 25.21
N LYS A 22 -12.49 -8.76 26.20
CA LYS A 22 -13.88 -9.19 26.38
C LYS A 22 -14.78 -8.08 26.92
N PHE A 23 -14.25 -7.18 27.75
CA PHE A 23 -15.01 -6.04 28.29
C PHE A 23 -15.11 -4.87 27.33
N PHE A 24 -14.00 -4.53 26.66
CA PHE A 24 -13.87 -3.29 25.89
C PHE A 24 -13.81 -3.53 24.37
N GLY A 25 -13.88 -4.79 23.95
CA GLY A 25 -13.56 -5.20 22.58
C GLY A 25 -12.05 -5.27 22.35
N PRO A 26 -11.59 -5.98 21.29
CA PRO A 26 -10.23 -5.80 20.83
C PRO A 26 -10.03 -4.32 20.49
N HIS A 27 -8.96 -3.71 20.95
CA HIS A 27 -8.51 -2.43 20.42
C HIS A 27 -7.62 -2.73 19.22
N PRO A 28 -8.14 -2.74 17.98
CA PRO A 28 -7.26 -2.75 16.83
C PRO A 28 -6.41 -1.48 16.96
N GLY A 29 -5.10 -1.65 17.18
CA GLY A 29 -4.16 -0.53 17.10
C GLY A 29 -4.46 0.27 15.84
N PHE A 30 -4.41 1.60 15.92
CA PHE A 30 -4.80 2.51 14.85
C PHE A 30 -4.22 2.08 13.49
N ARG A 31 -5.08 1.68 12.54
CA ARG A 31 -4.70 1.31 11.17
C ARG A 31 -5.10 2.42 10.20
N PRO A 32 -4.28 3.48 10.01
CA PRO A 32 -4.63 4.52 9.08
C PRO A 32 -4.67 3.97 7.66
N ALA A 33 -5.78 4.24 6.98
CA ALA A 33 -5.89 4.15 5.54
C ALA A 33 -5.98 5.56 4.95
N ARG A 34 -5.38 5.79 3.79
CA ARG A 34 -5.45 7.06 3.07
C ARG A 34 -5.73 6.82 1.60
N PHE A 35 -6.84 7.37 1.12
CA PHE A 35 -7.12 7.52 -0.31
C PHE A 35 -6.43 8.77 -0.87
N SER A 36 -6.15 8.79 -2.18
CA SER A 36 -5.58 9.97 -2.84
C SER A 36 -5.82 10.01 -4.34
N SER A 37 -5.78 11.22 -4.89
CA SER A 37 -5.57 11.49 -6.32
C SER A 37 -4.06 11.56 -6.64
N SER A 38 -3.65 11.24 -7.87
CA SER A 38 -2.22 11.09 -8.24
C SER A 38 -1.54 12.33 -8.86
N THR A 39 -2.08 13.53 -8.66
CA THR A 39 -1.56 14.77 -9.27
C THR A 39 -0.64 15.60 -8.37
N GLY A 40 -0.55 15.28 -7.08
CA GLY A 40 0.19 16.09 -6.09
C GLY A 40 -0.44 17.45 -5.79
N LEU A 41 -1.57 17.78 -6.43
CA LEU A 41 -2.33 19.01 -6.22
C LEU A 41 -3.33 18.78 -5.08
N PRO A 42 -3.15 19.41 -3.90
CA PRO A 42 -3.97 19.11 -2.72
C PRO A 42 -5.43 19.54 -2.89
N GLU A 43 -5.69 20.59 -3.69
CA GLU A 43 -7.02 21.13 -3.94
C GLU A 43 -7.64 20.63 -5.24
N LEU A 44 -7.05 19.63 -5.90
CA LEU A 44 -7.68 19.02 -7.08
C LEU A 44 -9.01 18.39 -6.64
N PRO A 45 -10.14 18.74 -7.26
CA PRO A 45 -11.40 18.07 -6.98
C PRO A 45 -11.25 16.56 -7.17
N ASP A 46 -11.76 15.76 -6.23
CA ASP A 46 -11.78 14.31 -6.41
C ASP A 46 -12.49 13.92 -7.70
N THR A 47 -13.43 14.75 -8.16
CA THR A 47 -14.16 14.52 -9.38
C THR A 47 -13.42 14.86 -10.68
N ASP A 48 -12.19 15.36 -10.61
CA ASP A 48 -11.40 15.73 -11.78
C ASP A 48 -10.82 14.47 -12.45
N PRO A 49 -11.02 14.26 -13.77
CA PRO A 49 -10.51 13.08 -14.47
C PRO A 49 -8.98 13.00 -14.49
N ASN A 50 -8.28 14.11 -14.32
CA ASN A 50 -6.82 14.15 -14.21
C ASN A 50 -6.32 13.61 -12.87
N GLY A 51 -7.21 13.37 -11.89
CA GLY A 51 -6.88 12.80 -10.59
C GLY A 51 -6.42 11.34 -10.60
N ASN A 52 -6.52 10.66 -11.74
CA ASN A 52 -6.21 9.24 -11.90
C ASN A 52 -4.70 8.96 -12.16
N PRO A 53 -4.19 7.78 -11.78
CA PRO A 53 -4.88 6.73 -11.00
C PRO A 53 -5.16 7.16 -9.56
N ARG A 54 -6.00 6.42 -8.83
CA ARG A 54 -6.27 6.68 -7.41
C ARG A 54 -5.35 5.85 -6.53
N GLY A 55 -4.92 6.40 -5.40
CA GLY A 55 -4.09 5.73 -4.42
C GLY A 55 -4.91 5.19 -3.24
N LEU A 56 -4.44 4.09 -2.66
CA LEU A 56 -4.83 3.61 -1.33
C LEU A 56 -3.58 3.13 -0.60
N ALA A 57 -3.27 3.76 0.53
CA ALA A 57 -2.20 3.33 1.42
C ALA A 57 -2.80 2.91 2.77
N ILE A 58 -2.40 1.76 3.27
CA ILE A 58 -2.89 1.19 4.53
C ILE A 58 -1.71 0.81 5.40
N ARG A 59 -1.79 1.18 6.68
CA ARG A 59 -0.82 0.77 7.70
C ARG A 59 -1.40 -0.31 8.60
N PHE A 60 -0.65 -1.39 8.75
CA PHE A 60 -0.90 -2.44 9.74
C PHE A 60 0.01 -2.22 10.95
N VAL A 61 -0.56 -1.77 12.07
CA VAL A 61 0.17 -1.69 13.34
C VAL A 61 0.13 -3.07 13.99
N LEU A 62 1.30 -3.69 14.15
CA LEU A 62 1.44 -5.06 14.67
C LEU A 62 1.81 -5.08 16.15
N ALA A 63 2.54 -4.08 16.64
CA ALA A 63 2.82 -3.87 18.05
C ALA A 63 3.06 -2.38 18.32
N GLU A 64 2.68 -1.88 19.49
CA GLU A 64 2.94 -0.49 19.90
C GLU A 64 4.08 -0.37 20.92
N SER A 65 4.34 -1.44 21.68
CA SER A 65 5.35 -1.51 22.74
C SER A 65 6.20 -2.78 22.59
N PRO A 66 7.52 -2.76 22.91
CA PRO A 66 8.33 -1.64 23.39
C PRO A 66 8.76 -0.66 22.29
N ARG A 67 8.49 -1.00 21.02
CA ARG A 67 8.60 -0.10 19.87
C ARG A 67 7.43 -0.36 18.94
N ARG A 68 6.99 0.69 18.25
CA ARG A 68 5.97 0.59 17.22
C ARG A 68 6.48 -0.26 16.05
N VAL A 69 5.92 -1.45 15.89
CA VAL A 69 6.12 -2.32 14.74
C VAL A 69 4.93 -2.17 13.82
N HIS A 70 5.19 -1.85 12.56
CA HIS A 70 4.17 -1.73 11.54
C HIS A 70 4.72 -2.09 10.17
N THR A 71 3.83 -2.46 9.26
CA THR A 71 4.09 -2.59 7.82
C THR A 71 3.01 -1.80 7.08
N ASP A 72 3.38 -1.20 5.95
CA ASP A 72 2.43 -0.48 5.11
C ASP A 72 2.28 -1.17 3.76
N ILE A 73 1.06 -1.15 3.24
CA ILE A 73 0.76 -1.57 1.87
C ILE A 73 0.31 -0.33 1.13
N ILE A 74 1.08 0.06 0.11
CA ILE A 74 0.83 1.25 -0.69
C ILE A 74 0.53 0.82 -2.12
N THR A 75 -0.64 1.24 -2.60
CA THR A 75 -1.22 0.77 -3.85
C THR A 75 -1.78 1.92 -4.68
N HIS A 76 -2.02 1.67 -5.96
CA HIS A 76 -2.79 2.57 -6.82
C HIS A 76 -3.68 1.81 -7.80
N SER A 77 -4.64 2.48 -8.44
CA SER A 77 -5.65 1.86 -9.31
C SER A 77 -5.17 1.58 -10.74
N THR A 78 -3.90 1.25 -10.90
CA THR A 78 -3.35 0.77 -12.19
C THR A 78 -2.38 -0.39 -11.91
N PRO A 79 -2.45 -1.51 -12.65
CA PRO A 79 -1.74 -2.73 -12.28
C PRO A 79 -0.23 -2.74 -12.59
N PHE A 80 0.34 -1.60 -12.97
CA PHE A 80 1.75 -1.43 -13.34
C PHE A 80 2.15 0.04 -13.28
N PHE A 81 3.45 0.32 -13.34
CA PHE A 81 4.04 1.66 -13.20
C PHE A 81 4.76 2.10 -14.50
N PRO A 82 4.94 3.41 -14.79
CA PRO A 82 5.59 3.86 -16.02
C PRO A 82 7.10 3.60 -16.09
N ALA A 83 7.76 3.37 -14.95
CA ALA A 83 9.22 3.25 -14.84
C ALA A 83 9.64 1.98 -14.10
N LYS A 84 10.80 1.43 -14.47
CA LYS A 84 11.35 0.20 -13.87
C LYS A 84 12.32 0.47 -12.71
N ASP A 85 12.88 1.67 -12.62
CA ASP A 85 13.87 2.07 -11.62
C ASP A 85 13.80 3.57 -11.30
N GLY A 86 14.64 4.02 -10.37
CA GLY A 86 14.71 5.42 -9.95
C GLY A 86 15.05 6.41 -11.07
N PRO A 87 16.13 6.19 -11.86
CA PRO A 87 16.45 7.04 -13.01
C PRO A 87 15.32 7.17 -14.01
N ASP A 88 14.67 6.07 -14.40
CA ASP A 88 13.55 6.10 -15.34
C ASP A 88 12.34 6.84 -14.76
N ALA A 89 12.05 6.64 -13.47
CA ALA A 89 10.97 7.35 -12.78
C ALA A 89 11.25 8.85 -12.73
N LEU A 90 12.48 9.25 -12.41
CA LEU A 90 12.89 10.65 -12.42
C LEU A 90 12.79 11.27 -13.81
N ALA A 91 13.20 10.54 -14.87
CA ALA A 91 13.07 10.99 -16.24
C ALA A 91 11.60 11.21 -16.64
N PHE A 92 10.72 10.28 -16.27
CA PHE A 92 9.28 10.37 -16.51
C PHE A 92 8.66 11.60 -15.82
N PHE A 93 8.91 11.79 -14.52
CA PHE A 93 8.37 12.95 -13.80
C PHE A 93 8.97 14.28 -14.25
N LYS A 94 10.23 14.31 -14.68
CA LYS A 94 10.82 15.50 -15.33
C LYS A 94 10.12 15.84 -16.63
N ALA A 95 9.82 14.84 -17.46
CA ALA A 95 9.11 15.02 -18.72
C ALA A 95 7.67 15.54 -18.52
N LEU A 96 7.00 15.11 -17.44
CA LEU A 96 5.71 15.69 -17.05
C LEU A 96 5.87 17.16 -16.61
N ALA A 97 6.85 17.45 -15.76
CA ALA A 97 7.04 18.78 -15.18
C ALA A 97 7.46 19.84 -16.21
N ASN A 98 8.23 19.47 -17.23
CA ASN A 98 8.74 20.40 -18.25
C ASN A 98 7.90 20.40 -19.54
N GLY A 99 6.84 19.60 -19.62
CA GLY A 99 5.98 19.50 -20.80
C GLY A 99 6.52 18.65 -21.96
N SER A 100 7.63 17.90 -21.79
CA SER A 100 8.23 17.05 -22.84
C SER A 100 7.75 15.59 -22.80
N ILE A 101 6.48 15.37 -22.41
CA ILE A 101 5.96 14.01 -22.21
C ILE A 101 5.90 13.23 -23.53
N VAL A 102 5.56 13.87 -24.65
CA VAL A 102 5.41 13.20 -25.96
C VAL A 102 6.72 12.56 -26.42
N GLU A 103 7.84 13.29 -26.31
CA GLU A 103 9.17 12.79 -26.63
C GLU A 103 9.59 11.64 -25.70
N HIS A 104 9.26 11.76 -24.41
CA HIS A 104 9.53 10.70 -23.45
C HIS A 104 8.76 9.42 -23.78
N LEU A 105 7.46 9.51 -24.13
CA LEU A 105 6.68 8.32 -24.49
C LEU A 105 7.21 7.62 -25.75
N ALA A 106 7.84 8.34 -26.68
CA ALA A 106 8.47 7.74 -27.85
C ALA A 106 9.70 6.89 -27.50
N ALA A 107 10.45 7.27 -26.45
CA ALA A 107 11.66 6.57 -26.01
C ALA A 107 11.43 5.48 -24.95
N PHE A 108 10.33 5.56 -24.19
CA PHE A 108 10.06 4.69 -23.04
C PHE A 108 8.74 3.92 -23.20
N PRO A 109 8.76 2.68 -23.72
CA PRO A 109 7.55 1.88 -23.98
C PRO A 109 6.70 1.62 -22.73
N SER A 110 7.30 1.42 -21.55
CA SER A 110 6.56 1.24 -20.29
C SER A 110 5.80 2.50 -19.89
N ALA A 111 6.41 3.67 -20.07
CA ALA A 111 5.76 4.96 -19.81
C ALA A 111 4.61 5.19 -20.78
N LYS A 112 4.81 4.90 -22.07
CA LYS A 112 3.76 4.97 -23.08
C LYS A 112 2.58 4.06 -22.73
N ALA A 113 2.86 2.79 -22.44
CA ALA A 113 1.83 1.82 -22.02
C ALA A 113 1.08 2.30 -20.78
N PHE A 114 1.77 2.91 -19.81
CA PHE A 114 1.14 3.43 -18.61
C PHE A 114 0.24 4.62 -18.91
N VAL A 115 0.70 5.60 -19.70
CA VAL A 115 -0.11 6.78 -20.05
C VAL A 115 -1.34 6.39 -20.87
N GLU A 116 -1.17 5.53 -21.88
CA GLU A 116 -2.25 5.10 -22.79
C GLU A 116 -3.25 4.12 -22.15
N ALA A 117 -2.88 3.46 -21.05
CA ALA A 117 -3.78 2.53 -20.38
C ALA A 117 -5.08 3.22 -19.91
N PRO A 118 -6.24 2.58 -20.12
CA PRO A 118 -7.50 3.09 -19.59
C PRO A 118 -7.43 3.27 -18.08
N LYS A 119 -7.81 4.47 -17.62
CA LYS A 119 -7.95 4.80 -16.20
C LYS A 119 -9.38 5.26 -15.99
N PRO A 120 -10.35 4.31 -15.97
CA PRO A 120 -11.75 4.65 -15.83
C PRO A 120 -11.92 5.44 -14.54
N PHE A 121 -12.82 6.40 -14.60
CA PHE A 121 -13.10 7.23 -13.45
C PHE A 121 -13.98 6.45 -12.47
N PRO A 122 -13.60 6.35 -11.18
CA PRO A 122 -14.40 5.61 -10.21
C PRO A 122 -15.72 6.30 -9.89
N VAL A 123 -16.73 5.48 -9.60
CA VAL A 123 -17.93 5.97 -8.90
C VAL A 123 -17.57 6.41 -7.46
N SER A 124 -16.65 5.70 -6.82
CA SER A 124 -16.07 6.02 -5.51
C SER A 124 -14.71 5.37 -5.34
N PHE A 125 -13.86 5.90 -4.47
CA PHE A 125 -12.66 5.19 -4.00
C PHE A 125 -12.99 3.79 -3.46
N ALA A 126 -14.20 3.60 -2.89
CA ALA A 126 -14.64 2.31 -2.38
C ALA A 126 -14.86 1.23 -3.45
N THR A 127 -14.97 1.61 -4.72
CA THR A 127 -15.26 0.69 -5.83
C THR A 127 -14.04 0.40 -6.71
N GLU A 128 -12.85 0.91 -6.33
CA GLU A 128 -11.62 0.75 -7.10
C GLU A 128 -10.86 -0.53 -6.74
N ASN A 129 -10.23 -1.13 -7.75
CA ASN A 129 -9.19 -2.12 -7.54
C ASN A 129 -7.86 -1.39 -7.33
N TYR A 130 -7.13 -1.77 -6.29
CA TYR A 130 -5.81 -1.21 -6.04
C TYR A 130 -4.72 -2.27 -6.11
N TYR A 131 -3.59 -1.91 -6.71
CA TYR A 131 -2.47 -2.79 -7.00
C TYR A 131 -1.20 -2.26 -6.33
N GLY A 132 -0.48 -3.12 -5.61
CA GLY A 132 0.79 -2.78 -4.98
C GLY A 132 1.96 -2.63 -5.95
N VAL A 133 1.80 -3.14 -7.17
CA VAL A 133 2.71 -3.19 -8.34
C VAL A 133 4.09 -3.83 -8.13
N ASN A 134 4.79 -3.51 -7.04
CA ASN A 134 6.03 -4.18 -6.67
C ASN A 134 5.74 -5.59 -6.15
N ALA A 135 6.68 -6.51 -6.37
CA ALA A 135 6.62 -7.82 -5.78
C ALA A 135 7.22 -7.82 -4.36
N PHE A 136 6.77 -8.75 -3.53
CA PHE A 136 7.26 -8.98 -2.18
C PHE A 136 7.48 -10.47 -1.96
N LYS A 137 8.39 -10.82 -1.05
CA LYS A 137 8.67 -12.19 -0.62
C LYS A 137 7.87 -12.47 0.65
N LEU A 138 7.04 -13.51 0.65
CA LEU A 138 6.54 -14.14 1.86
C LEU A 138 7.45 -15.31 2.21
N ILE A 139 7.96 -15.32 3.45
CA ILE A 139 8.94 -16.31 3.93
C ILE A 139 8.27 -17.11 5.03
N ALA A 140 8.05 -18.40 4.77
CA ALA A 140 7.48 -19.33 5.74
C ALA A 140 8.49 -19.68 6.85
N ALA A 141 8.00 -20.27 7.95
CA ALA A 141 8.84 -20.65 9.09
C ALA A 141 9.94 -21.68 8.75
N ASP A 142 9.74 -22.47 7.70
CA ASP A 142 10.71 -23.43 7.17
C ASP A 142 11.71 -22.81 6.16
N GLY A 143 11.61 -21.50 5.90
CA GLY A 143 12.43 -20.78 4.94
C GLY A 143 11.91 -20.77 3.50
N THR A 144 10.76 -21.41 3.22
CA THR A 144 10.16 -21.38 1.87
C THR A 144 9.79 -19.95 1.48
N VAL A 145 10.24 -19.52 0.30
CA VAL A 145 9.98 -18.19 -0.25
C VAL A 145 8.89 -18.25 -1.32
N THR A 146 7.87 -17.41 -1.20
CA THR A 146 6.84 -17.20 -2.22
C THR A 146 6.79 -15.73 -2.62
N PHE A 147 6.96 -15.42 -3.90
CA PHE A 147 6.78 -14.06 -4.38
C PHE A 147 5.29 -13.76 -4.60
N ILE A 148 4.89 -12.57 -4.18
CA ILE A 148 3.51 -12.09 -4.31
C ILE A 148 3.45 -10.66 -4.83
N ARG A 149 2.31 -10.29 -5.38
CA ARG A 149 1.88 -8.90 -5.54
C ARG A 149 0.58 -8.68 -4.77
N TYR A 150 0.57 -7.72 -3.86
CA TYR A 150 -0.63 -7.33 -3.15
C TYR A 150 -1.64 -6.68 -4.09
N ARG A 151 -2.92 -7.01 -3.91
CA ARG A 151 -4.06 -6.27 -4.45
C ARG A 151 -5.08 -6.05 -3.35
N ILE A 152 -5.77 -4.92 -3.42
CA ILE A 152 -6.90 -4.60 -2.55
C ILE A 152 -8.10 -4.44 -3.47
N VAL A 153 -9.07 -5.35 -3.36
CA VAL A 153 -10.22 -5.42 -4.27
C VAL A 153 -11.51 -5.09 -3.50
N PRO A 154 -12.46 -4.35 -4.10
CA PRO A 154 -13.72 -4.04 -3.44
C PRO A 154 -14.44 -5.32 -3.04
N ARG A 155 -14.88 -5.39 -1.79
CA ARG A 155 -15.69 -6.51 -1.34
C ARG A 155 -17.14 -6.27 -1.71
N VAL A 156 -17.71 -7.15 -2.53
CA VAL A 156 -19.14 -7.11 -2.85
C VAL A 156 -19.92 -7.65 -1.65
N ILE A 157 -20.54 -6.74 -0.88
CA ILE A 157 -21.49 -7.11 0.17
C ILE A 157 -22.87 -7.20 -0.49
N ARG A 158 -23.42 -8.42 -0.62
CA ARG A 158 -24.81 -8.60 -1.05
C ARG A 158 -25.75 -8.16 0.09
N ASP A 159 -26.85 -7.51 -0.25
CA ASP A 159 -27.97 -7.15 0.62
C ASP A 159 -27.74 -6.03 1.67
N ALA A 160 -26.66 -5.26 1.54
CA ALA A 160 -26.53 -3.96 2.20
C ALA A 160 -25.73 -3.02 1.31
N LEU A 161 -26.22 -1.79 1.10
CA LEU A 161 -25.31 -0.69 0.78
C LEU A 161 -24.28 -0.66 1.92
N PRO A 162 -22.97 -0.78 1.67
CA PRO A 162 -22.03 -0.59 2.75
C PRO A 162 -22.16 0.87 3.20
N LEU A 163 -22.63 1.09 4.43
CA LEU A 163 -22.45 2.39 5.09
C LEU A 163 -20.95 2.69 5.28
N ALA A 164 -20.08 1.67 5.18
CA ALA A 164 -18.64 1.73 5.34
C ALA A 164 -17.89 0.96 4.22
N PRO A 165 -16.82 1.51 3.61
CA PRO A 165 -16.01 0.80 2.62
C PRO A 165 -15.40 -0.50 3.16
N ALA A 166 -15.48 -1.58 2.37
CA ALA A 166 -14.89 -2.87 2.70
C ALA A 166 -14.17 -3.47 1.48
N PHE A 167 -13.04 -4.12 1.74
CA PHE A 167 -12.16 -4.69 0.71
C PHE A 167 -11.64 -6.06 1.12
N ASP A 168 -11.27 -6.86 0.14
CA ASP A 168 -10.42 -8.03 0.33
C ASP A 168 -8.97 -7.68 0.02
N LEU A 169 -8.07 -7.97 0.97
CA LEU A 169 -6.64 -7.99 0.71
C LEU A 169 -6.29 -9.35 0.13
N VAL A 170 -5.74 -9.35 -1.08
CA VAL A 170 -5.38 -10.57 -1.80
C VAL A 170 -3.92 -10.53 -2.26
N ALA A 171 -3.32 -11.71 -2.39
CA ALA A 171 -2.01 -11.90 -3.00
C ALA A 171 -2.17 -12.61 -4.34
N GLN A 172 -1.68 -11.99 -5.42
CA GLN A 172 -1.38 -12.71 -6.64
C GLN A 172 -0.06 -13.45 -6.44
N ILE A 173 -0.04 -14.76 -6.66
CA ILE A 173 1.13 -15.61 -6.44
C ILE A 173 1.94 -15.70 -7.72
N ALA A 174 3.25 -15.47 -7.63
CA ALA A 174 4.18 -15.65 -8.74
C ALA A 174 4.33 -17.15 -9.08
N GLU A 175 4.52 -17.45 -10.35
CA GLU A 175 5.02 -18.74 -10.82
C GLU A 175 6.45 -18.62 -11.33
N GLU A 176 7.06 -19.76 -11.66
CA GLU A 176 8.38 -19.80 -12.27
C GLU A 176 8.44 -18.94 -13.54
N GLY A 177 9.48 -18.12 -13.65
CA GLY A 177 9.68 -17.19 -14.78
C GLY A 177 8.96 -15.85 -14.65
N ASP A 178 8.13 -15.63 -13.63
CA ASP A 178 7.54 -14.31 -13.40
C ASP A 178 8.60 -13.29 -12.95
N VAL A 179 8.55 -12.09 -13.52
CA VAL A 179 9.48 -10.99 -13.24
C VAL A 179 9.15 -10.33 -11.90
N THR A 180 10.07 -10.39 -10.94
CA THR A 180 9.85 -9.92 -9.56
C THR A 180 10.57 -8.63 -9.23
N ASP A 181 11.49 -8.17 -10.08
CA ASP A 181 12.38 -7.02 -9.90
C ASP A 181 12.06 -5.84 -10.83
N ASN A 182 10.92 -5.89 -11.54
CA ASN A 182 10.50 -4.82 -12.45
C ASN A 182 8.97 -4.67 -12.45
N CYS A 183 8.47 -3.64 -11.74
CA CYS A 183 7.04 -3.36 -11.63
C CYS A 183 6.37 -2.84 -12.92
N THR A 184 7.11 -2.63 -14.02
CA THR A 184 6.50 -2.33 -15.34
C THR A 184 5.96 -3.59 -16.01
N VAL A 185 6.48 -4.77 -15.64
CA VAL A 185 6.06 -6.06 -16.20
C VAL A 185 4.90 -6.62 -15.38
N ARG A 186 3.78 -6.91 -16.04
CA ARG A 186 2.61 -7.53 -15.39
C ARG A 186 2.74 -9.04 -15.37
N TRP A 187 2.34 -9.66 -14.26
CA TRP A 187 2.10 -11.10 -14.23
C TRP A 187 0.74 -11.42 -14.89
N PRO A 188 0.58 -12.59 -15.51
CA PRO A 188 -0.71 -13.00 -16.09
C PRO A 188 -1.86 -12.91 -15.08
N GLU A 189 -3.03 -12.44 -15.51
CA GLU A 189 -4.23 -12.41 -14.65
C GLU A 189 -4.75 -13.81 -14.27
N SER A 190 -4.28 -14.85 -14.96
CA SER A 190 -4.56 -16.26 -14.62
C SER A 190 -3.80 -16.77 -13.40
N ARG A 191 -2.82 -16.01 -12.88
CA ARG A 191 -2.06 -16.41 -11.69
C ARG A 191 -3.00 -16.60 -10.50
N LYS A 192 -2.68 -17.59 -9.67
CA LYS A 192 -3.44 -17.89 -8.46
C LYS A 192 -3.58 -16.64 -7.59
N ILE A 193 -4.81 -16.34 -7.19
CA ILE A 193 -5.13 -15.31 -6.20
C ILE A 193 -5.46 -15.99 -4.88
N VAL A 194 -4.85 -15.54 -3.80
CA VAL A 194 -5.12 -16.00 -2.44
C VAL A 194 -5.62 -14.83 -1.60
N THR A 195 -6.79 -14.98 -0.98
CA THR A 195 -7.30 -14.00 -0.02
C THR A 195 -6.49 -14.08 1.28
N LEU A 196 -5.89 -12.96 1.67
CA LEU A 196 -5.10 -12.84 2.90
C LEU A 196 -5.94 -12.33 4.07
N GLY A 197 -7.01 -11.59 3.79
CA GLY A 197 -7.90 -11.08 4.82
C GLY A 197 -8.87 -10.02 4.28
N THR A 198 -9.59 -9.41 5.21
CA THR A 198 -10.60 -8.39 4.92
C THR A 198 -10.23 -7.09 5.62
N ILE A 199 -10.44 -5.98 4.91
CA ILE A 199 -10.24 -4.63 5.39
C ILE A 199 -11.61 -3.96 5.45
N SER A 200 -11.93 -3.32 6.57
CA SER A 200 -13.14 -2.51 6.74
C SER A 200 -12.73 -1.14 7.28
N LEU A 201 -13.24 -0.07 6.66
CA LEU A 201 -12.96 1.30 7.07
C LEU A 201 -14.14 1.82 7.89
N GLU A 202 -13.98 1.84 9.20
CA GLU A 202 -15.08 2.05 10.15
C GLU A 202 -15.36 3.52 10.46
N SER A 203 -14.35 4.39 10.37
CA SER A 203 -14.46 5.79 10.73
C SER A 203 -13.42 6.66 10.03
N VAL A 204 -13.73 7.96 9.96
CA VAL A 204 -12.77 9.00 9.57
C VAL A 204 -12.00 9.42 10.81
N LYS A 205 -10.68 9.55 10.67
CA LYS A 205 -9.80 9.98 11.77
C LYS A 205 -10.10 11.43 12.18
N ASP A 206 -10.24 11.68 13.48
CA ASP A 206 -10.28 13.03 14.06
C ASP A 206 -9.07 13.88 13.63
N ASP A 207 -9.25 15.20 13.51
CA ASP A 207 -8.24 16.13 12.99
C ASP A 207 -7.64 15.66 11.64
N ASN A 208 -8.52 15.11 10.78
CA ASN A 208 -8.14 14.44 9.55
C ASN A 208 -7.21 15.30 8.67
N ALA A 209 -7.52 16.59 8.54
CA ALA A 209 -6.76 17.52 7.72
C ALA A 209 -5.30 17.67 8.20
N ALA A 210 -5.08 17.73 9.53
CA ALA A 210 -3.72 17.80 10.07
C ALA A 210 -3.02 16.43 10.00
N GLU A 211 -3.73 15.34 10.28
CA GLU A 211 -3.16 13.99 10.25
C GLU A 211 -2.72 13.58 8.84
N GLN A 212 -3.48 13.96 7.81
CA GLN A 212 -3.08 13.78 6.42
C GLN A 212 -1.79 14.51 6.06
N LYS A 213 -1.45 15.61 6.74
CA LYS A 213 -0.16 16.34 6.56
C LYS A 213 0.99 15.71 7.35
N ARG A 214 0.72 14.89 8.35
CA ARG A 214 1.75 14.26 9.19
C ARG A 214 2.06 12.82 8.82
N VAL A 215 1.07 12.05 8.37
CA VAL A 215 1.23 10.62 8.08
C VAL A 215 2.25 10.39 6.96
N ILE A 216 3.17 9.46 7.17
CA ILE A 216 4.10 8.95 6.15
C ILE A 216 3.89 7.44 6.09
N PHE A 217 3.93 6.85 4.90
CA PHE A 217 3.93 5.41 4.69
C PHE A 217 5.32 4.93 4.26
N ASP A 218 5.68 3.69 4.60
CA ASP A 218 6.96 3.07 4.26
C ASP A 218 6.72 1.82 3.39
N PRO A 219 7.18 1.80 2.13
CA PRO A 219 7.00 0.65 1.25
C PRO A 219 7.86 -0.56 1.64
N VAL A 220 8.83 -0.41 2.54
CA VAL A 220 9.65 -1.53 3.04
C VAL A 220 8.86 -2.24 4.14
N PRO A 221 8.61 -3.56 4.06
CA PRO A 221 7.73 -4.25 5.00
C PRO A 221 8.17 -4.19 6.46
N ARG A 222 9.47 -4.33 6.74
CA ARG A 222 10.08 -4.29 8.10
C ARG A 222 9.42 -5.21 9.14
N VAL A 223 8.82 -6.32 8.69
CA VAL A 223 8.15 -7.29 9.55
C VAL A 223 8.65 -8.69 9.22
N GLN A 224 8.75 -9.55 10.24
CA GLN A 224 9.23 -10.92 10.07
C GLN A 224 8.34 -11.67 9.08
N GLY A 225 8.96 -12.42 8.16
CA GLY A 225 8.26 -13.23 7.17
C GLY A 225 7.80 -12.45 5.93
N VAL A 226 8.06 -11.14 5.85
CA VAL A 226 7.77 -10.32 4.65
C VAL A 226 9.01 -9.50 4.29
N GLU A 227 9.52 -9.71 3.08
CA GLU A 227 10.66 -8.97 2.55
C GLU A 227 10.34 -8.33 1.19
N SER A 228 11.11 -7.31 0.82
CA SER A 228 11.07 -6.73 -0.52
C SER A 228 11.55 -7.74 -1.56
N SER A 229 11.01 -7.67 -2.78
CA SER A 229 11.73 -8.21 -3.94
C SER A 229 12.96 -7.36 -4.26
N ASP A 230 13.70 -7.75 -5.30
CA ASP A 230 14.87 -7.02 -5.76
C ASP A 230 14.48 -5.85 -6.70
N ASP A 231 13.21 -5.42 -6.65
CA ASP A 231 12.71 -4.29 -7.43
C ASP A 231 13.35 -2.97 -6.95
N PRO A 232 14.12 -2.28 -7.82
CA PRO A 232 14.93 -1.13 -7.42
C PRO A 232 14.07 0.09 -7.05
N LEU A 233 12.78 0.11 -7.38
CA LEU A 233 11.91 1.20 -6.98
C LEU A 233 11.52 1.16 -5.50
N ILE A 234 11.60 0.03 -4.81
CA ILE A 234 11.17 -0.04 -3.41
C ILE A 234 12.02 0.89 -2.53
N ASP A 235 13.35 0.83 -2.67
CA ASP A 235 14.27 1.65 -1.89
C ASP A 235 14.21 3.14 -2.30
N VAL A 236 14.08 3.41 -3.60
CA VAL A 236 13.87 4.78 -4.12
C VAL A 236 12.60 5.37 -3.52
N ARG A 237 11.50 4.60 -3.50
CA ARG A 237 10.25 5.02 -2.87
C ARG A 237 10.46 5.31 -1.38
N ALA A 238 11.10 4.40 -0.64
CA ALA A 238 11.35 4.59 0.78
C ALA A 238 12.08 5.91 1.08
N ALA A 239 13.12 6.23 0.29
CA ALA A 239 13.82 7.51 0.39
C ALA A 239 12.89 8.70 0.10
N LEU A 240 12.09 8.64 -0.96
CA LEU A 240 11.13 9.70 -1.33
C LEU A 240 10.09 9.95 -0.24
N TYR A 241 9.48 8.90 0.33
CA TYR A 241 8.49 9.02 1.42
C TYR A 241 9.09 9.70 2.65
N LEU A 242 10.34 9.37 2.99
CA LEU A 242 11.05 9.99 4.12
C LEU A 242 11.37 11.46 3.88
N ILE A 243 11.90 11.82 2.71
CA ILE A 243 12.27 13.21 2.37
C ILE A 243 11.02 14.09 2.32
N SER A 244 10.04 13.72 1.49
CA SER A 244 8.78 14.47 1.35
C SER A 244 8.02 14.58 2.67
N GLY A 245 8.06 13.52 3.49
CA GLY A 245 7.47 13.52 4.80
C GLY A 245 8.13 14.49 5.79
N ARG A 246 9.45 14.69 5.72
CA ARG A 246 10.15 15.70 6.53
C ARG A 246 9.78 17.11 6.08
N GLU A 247 9.79 17.37 4.77
CA GLU A 247 9.45 18.68 4.21
C GLU A 247 8.03 19.10 4.58
N ARG A 248 7.04 18.22 4.39
CA ARG A 248 5.63 18.50 4.70
C ARG A 248 5.36 18.75 6.19
N ARG A 249 6.18 18.21 7.08
CA ARG A 249 6.08 18.44 8.54
C ARG A 249 6.76 19.73 8.99
N ALA A 250 7.63 20.29 8.15
CA ALA A 250 8.33 21.54 8.41
C ALA A 250 7.61 22.77 7.83
N ALA A 251 6.73 22.57 6.84
CA ALA A 251 5.85 23.58 6.26
C ALA A 251 4.61 23.85 7.14
#